data_AF-A0A443YYN2-F1
#
_entry.id   AF-A0A443YYN2-F1
#
_cell.length_a   1.000
_cell.length_b   1.000
_cell.length_c   1.000
_cell.angle_alpha   90.00
_cell.angle_beta   90.00
_cell.angle_gamma   90.00
#
_symmetry.space_group_name_H-M   'P 1'
#
loop_
_entity.id
_entity.type
_entity.pdbx_description
1 polymer ?
#
loop_
_entity_poly.entity_id
_entity_poly.type
_entity_poly.pdbx_seq_one_letter_code
_entity_poly.pdbx_strand_id
1 'polypeptide(L)'
;MALTPMTRSMSVQSVLRYLMMLQHVPRQPHKIDAKTLQQRLSEKGVEISVRTIQRNLNELSEVFPLTTDERSKPYGWSIAQGAPQLPFLNLAQHTRNGAVAKVKLKCAAKLSNLIANNPLHPDQKIDHNGSHFYLTVDMPISNDLVAWILSCGEHAEVLEPPALRDEIETHVERMHASYNGRN
;
A
#
# COMPACT_ATOMS: atom_id res chain seq x y z
N MET A 1 -32.52 -21.51 -12.29
CA MET A 1 -32.13 -20.15 -11.87
C MET A 1 -30.66 -20.00 -12.23
N ALA A 2 -30.38 -19.41 -13.40
CA ALA A 2 -29.03 -19.38 -13.97
C ALA A 2 -28.22 -18.24 -13.36
N LEU A 3 -27.08 -18.56 -12.74
CA LEU A 3 -26.04 -17.57 -12.43
C LEU A 3 -25.34 -17.23 -13.75
N THR A 4 -25.58 -16.02 -14.25
CA THR A 4 -24.88 -15.49 -15.43
C THR A 4 -23.40 -15.29 -15.08
N PRO A 5 -22.45 -15.90 -15.80
CA PRO A 5 -21.04 -15.59 -15.59
C PRO A 5 -20.74 -14.27 -16.29
N MET A 6 -20.71 -13.17 -15.55
CA MET A 6 -20.23 -11.89 -16.05
C MET A 6 -18.72 -11.79 -15.86
N THR A 7 -17.96 -12.71 -16.47
CA THR A 7 -16.50 -12.57 -16.58
C THR A 7 -16.18 -11.58 -17.70
N ARG A 8 -16.39 -10.30 -17.42
CA ARG A 8 -15.76 -9.23 -18.20
C ARG A 8 -14.25 -9.38 -17.97
N SER A 9 -13.48 -9.66 -19.02
CA SER A 9 -12.02 -9.67 -18.92
C SER A 9 -11.56 -8.28 -18.46
N MET A 10 -11.15 -8.17 -17.20
CA MET A 10 -10.62 -6.93 -16.65
C MET A 10 -9.25 -6.70 -17.27
N SER A 11 -9.07 -5.56 -17.96
CA SER A 11 -7.73 -5.15 -18.37
C SER A 11 -6.90 -4.82 -17.13
N VAL A 12 -5.59 -5.06 -17.18
CA VAL A 12 -4.64 -4.66 -16.11
C VAL A 12 -4.78 -3.17 -15.78
N GLN A 13 -5.01 -2.34 -16.80
CA GLN A 13 -5.29 -0.91 -16.64
C GLN A 13 -6.57 -0.62 -15.83
N SER A 14 -7.59 -1.48 -15.93
CA SER A 14 -8.83 -1.34 -15.16
C SER A 14 -8.62 -1.68 -13.69
N VAL A 15 -7.87 -2.74 -13.40
CA VAL A 15 -7.49 -3.16 -12.03
C VAL A 15 -6.64 -2.07 -11.38
N LEU A 16 -5.58 -1.62 -12.06
CA LEU A 16 -4.70 -0.58 -11.55
C LEU A 16 -5.49 0.69 -11.22
N ARG A 17 -6.39 1.11 -12.10
CA ARG A 17 -7.27 2.26 -11.87
C ARG A 17 -8.18 2.06 -10.64
N TYR A 18 -8.74 0.88 -10.43
CA TYR A 18 -9.55 0.60 -9.23
C TYR A 18 -8.71 0.69 -7.95
N LEU A 19 -7.53 0.07 -7.93
CA LEU A 19 -6.60 0.16 -6.81
C LEU A 19 -6.19 1.62 -6.55
N MET A 20 -5.91 2.36 -7.63
CA MET A 20 -5.53 3.75 -7.55
C MET A 20 -6.66 4.67 -7.06
N MET A 21 -7.92 4.32 -7.29
CA MET A 21 -9.04 5.05 -6.69
C MET A 21 -9.19 4.70 -5.21
N LEU A 22 -9.15 3.42 -4.84
CA LEU A 22 -9.32 2.97 -3.47
C LEU A 22 -8.27 3.55 -2.50
N GLN A 23 -6.99 3.70 -2.93
CA GLN A 23 -5.94 4.34 -2.12
C GLN A 23 -6.23 5.82 -1.78
N HIS A 24 -7.13 6.49 -2.52
CA HIS A 24 -7.43 7.90 -2.35
C HIS A 24 -8.79 8.16 -1.68
N VAL A 25 -9.65 7.15 -1.58
CA VAL A 25 -10.93 7.26 -0.85
C VAL A 25 -10.64 7.18 0.66
N PRO A 26 -10.93 8.25 1.42
CA PRO A 26 -10.63 8.26 2.85
C PRO A 26 -11.67 7.45 3.65
N ARG A 27 -11.37 7.15 4.91
CA ARG A 27 -12.36 6.62 5.85
C ARG A 27 -13.24 7.73 6.43
N GLN A 28 -14.49 7.38 6.72
CA GLN A 28 -15.37 8.21 7.54
C GLN A 28 -14.67 8.64 8.84
N PRO A 29 -14.85 9.90 9.30
CA PRO A 29 -15.81 10.90 8.81
C PRO A 29 -15.31 11.70 7.58
N HIS A 30 -14.09 11.49 7.13
CA HIS A 30 -13.54 12.18 5.95
C HIS A 30 -14.15 11.63 4.66
N LYS A 31 -14.25 12.48 3.63
CA LYS A 31 -14.82 12.14 2.33
C LYS A 31 -14.06 12.82 1.19
N ILE A 32 -14.13 12.24 0.00
CA ILE A 32 -13.58 12.82 -1.23
C ILE A 32 -14.63 12.87 -2.33
N ASP A 33 -14.76 13.99 -3.04
CA ASP A 33 -15.63 14.05 -4.21
C ASP A 33 -14.91 13.57 -5.47
N ALA A 34 -15.69 13.21 -6.49
CA ALA A 34 -15.16 12.63 -7.73
C ALA A 34 -14.25 13.60 -8.53
N LYS A 35 -14.41 14.92 -8.37
CA LYS A 35 -13.57 15.92 -9.04
C LYS A 35 -12.22 16.06 -8.34
N THR A 36 -12.20 16.12 -7.01
CA THR A 36 -10.94 16.09 -6.25
C THR A 36 -10.20 14.77 -6.45
N LEU A 37 -10.91 13.64 -6.51
CA LEU A 37 -10.31 12.34 -6.82
C LEU A 37 -9.69 12.32 -8.22
N GLN A 38 -10.36 12.92 -9.21
CA GLN A 38 -9.81 13.08 -10.56
C GLN A 38 -8.48 13.84 -10.53
N GLN A 39 -8.46 15.00 -9.85
CA GLN A 39 -7.27 15.84 -9.78
C GLN A 39 -6.08 15.10 -9.16
N ARG A 40 -6.30 14.35 -8.07
CA ARG A 40 -5.25 13.55 -7.43
C ARG A 40 -4.71 12.44 -8.34
N LEU A 41 -5.55 11.88 -9.20
CA LEU A 41 -5.16 10.85 -10.14
C LEU A 41 -4.40 11.44 -11.34
N SER A 42 -4.80 12.61 -11.85
CA SER A 42 -4.07 13.31 -12.91
C SER A 42 -2.69 13.76 -12.46
N GLU A 43 -2.54 14.22 -11.20
CA GLU A 43 -1.23 14.55 -10.60
C GLU A 43 -0.27 13.34 -10.58
N LYS A 44 -0.81 12.12 -10.60
CA LYS A 44 -0.06 10.86 -10.68
C LYS A 44 0.05 10.30 -12.12
N GLY A 45 -0.29 11.10 -13.14
CA GLY A 45 -0.21 10.73 -14.55
C GLY A 45 -1.36 9.86 -15.06
N VAL A 46 -2.46 9.75 -14.30
CA VAL A 46 -3.64 8.94 -14.68
C VAL A 46 -4.78 9.84 -15.15
N GLU A 47 -4.90 9.96 -16.47
CA GLU A 47 -5.95 10.74 -17.13
C GLU A 47 -7.26 9.95 -17.21
N ILE A 48 -8.21 10.29 -16.34
CA ILE A 48 -9.55 9.68 -16.34
C ILE A 48 -10.63 10.73 -16.14
N SER A 49 -11.81 10.51 -16.74
CA SER A 49 -12.93 11.43 -16.61
C SER A 49 -13.69 11.24 -15.29
N VAL A 50 -14.29 12.32 -14.76
CA VAL A 50 -15.15 12.28 -13.56
C VAL A 50 -16.28 11.25 -13.71
N ARG A 51 -16.92 11.16 -14.88
CA ARG A 51 -17.97 10.15 -15.16
C ARG A 51 -17.46 8.72 -14.99
N THR A 52 -16.21 8.48 -15.40
CA THR A 52 -15.56 7.17 -15.27
C THR A 52 -15.26 6.85 -13.81
N ILE A 53 -14.79 7.85 -13.04
CA ILE A 53 -14.58 7.72 -11.60
C ILE A 53 -15.89 7.38 -10.89
N GLN A 54 -16.96 8.14 -11.14
CA GLN A 54 -18.27 7.90 -10.54
C GLN A 54 -18.80 6.49 -10.84
N ARG A 55 -18.73 6.06 -12.10
CA ARG A 55 -19.13 4.68 -12.48
C ARG A 55 -18.30 3.64 -11.74
N ASN A 56 -16.99 3.80 -11.70
CA ASN A 56 -16.10 2.86 -11.01
C ASN A 56 -16.33 2.83 -9.49
N LEU A 57 -16.62 3.97 -8.84
CA LEU A 57 -16.92 4.01 -7.42
C LEU A 57 -18.22 3.26 -7.11
N ASN A 58 -19.23 3.41 -7.97
CA ASN A 58 -20.45 2.62 -7.88
C ASN A 58 -20.13 1.11 -8.03
N GLU A 59 -19.39 0.72 -9.07
CA GLU A 59 -18.97 -0.68 -9.26
C GLU A 59 -18.18 -1.22 -8.05
N LEU A 60 -17.27 -0.43 -7.48
CA LEU A 60 -16.49 -0.82 -6.31
C LEU A 60 -17.33 -0.90 -5.03
N SER A 61 -18.38 -0.08 -4.88
CA SER A 61 -19.27 -0.13 -3.71
C SER A 61 -20.10 -1.41 -3.62
N GLU A 62 -20.21 -2.18 -4.71
CA GLU A 62 -20.87 -3.48 -4.68
C GLU A 62 -20.05 -4.55 -3.93
N VAL A 63 -18.73 -4.38 -3.85
CA VAL A 63 -17.80 -5.36 -3.29
C VAL A 63 -17.03 -4.82 -2.08
N PHE A 64 -16.69 -3.53 -2.10
CA PHE A 64 -15.99 -2.84 -1.03
C PHE A 64 -16.99 -2.03 -0.19
N PRO A 65 -16.74 -1.87 1.13
CA PRO A 65 -17.60 -1.11 2.04
C PRO A 65 -17.44 0.41 1.83
N LEU A 66 -17.66 0.88 0.60
CA LEU A 66 -17.71 2.28 0.22
C LEU A 66 -19.10 2.83 0.52
N THR A 67 -19.14 4.08 0.95
CA THR A 67 -20.34 4.82 1.30
C THR A 67 -20.32 6.16 0.58
N THR A 68 -21.49 6.59 0.14
CA THR A 68 -21.68 7.88 -0.52
C THR A 68 -22.45 8.80 0.43
N ASP A 69 -21.90 9.98 0.68
CA ASP A 69 -22.59 11.08 1.33
C ASP A 69 -23.31 11.93 0.29
N GLU A 70 -24.61 11.69 0.16
CA GLU A 70 -25.50 12.38 -0.79
C GLU A 70 -26.17 13.63 -0.21
N ARG A 71 -25.85 14.02 1.03
CA ARG A 71 -26.53 15.13 1.73
C ARG A 71 -26.33 16.48 1.03
N SER A 72 -25.21 16.66 0.34
CA SER A 72 -24.88 17.89 -0.38
C SER A 72 -24.05 17.58 -1.63
N LYS A 73 -24.30 18.28 -2.74
CA LYS A 73 -23.41 18.20 -3.92
C LYS A 73 -22.15 19.05 -3.71
N PRO A 74 -20.97 18.60 -4.19
CA PRO A 74 -20.73 17.31 -4.84
C PRO A 74 -20.76 16.14 -3.84
N TYR A 75 -21.28 14.99 -4.26
CA TYR A 75 -21.36 13.79 -3.42
C TYR A 75 -19.97 13.33 -3.01
N GLY A 76 -19.79 13.08 -1.72
CA GLY A 76 -18.52 12.62 -1.16
C GLY A 76 -18.52 11.11 -1.01
N TRP A 77 -17.36 10.51 -1.21
CA TRP A 77 -17.14 9.08 -1.07
C TRP A 77 -16.21 8.78 0.10
N SER A 78 -16.53 7.73 0.85
CA SER A 78 -15.77 7.31 2.03
C SER A 78 -15.82 5.80 2.21
N ILE A 79 -14.78 5.21 2.79
CA ILE A 79 -14.83 3.85 3.35
C ILE A 79 -15.61 3.90 4.68
N ALA A 80 -16.55 2.97 4.89
CA ALA A 80 -17.33 2.87 6.11
C ALA A 80 -16.45 2.75 7.37
N GLN A 81 -16.86 3.38 8.48
CA GLN A 81 -16.07 3.40 9.72
C GLN A 81 -15.71 1.98 10.23
N GLY A 82 -16.64 1.03 10.13
CA GLY A 82 -16.47 -0.36 10.58
C GLY A 82 -15.82 -1.31 9.55
N ALA A 83 -15.42 -0.83 8.38
CA ALA A 83 -14.73 -1.66 7.41
C ALA A 83 -13.42 -2.23 7.99
N PRO A 84 -12.94 -3.41 7.56
CA PRO A 84 -11.60 -3.88 7.88
C PRO A 84 -10.56 -2.93 7.27
N GLN A 85 -9.47 -2.67 8.00
CA GLN A 85 -8.32 -1.95 7.43
C GLN A 85 -7.73 -2.83 6.33
N LEU A 86 -7.53 -2.27 5.14
CA LEU A 86 -6.86 -2.95 4.04
C LEU A 86 -5.41 -2.48 4.07
N PRO A 87 -4.48 -3.22 4.72
CA PRO A 87 -3.13 -2.74 5.02
C PRO A 87 -2.33 -2.42 3.74
N PHE A 88 -2.69 -3.02 2.62
CA PHE A 88 -2.04 -2.83 1.32
C PHE A 88 -2.47 -1.56 0.56
N LEU A 89 -3.56 -0.89 0.95
CA LEU A 89 -4.06 0.30 0.22
C LEU A 89 -3.49 1.63 0.75
N ASN A 90 -2.71 1.58 1.83
CA ASN A 90 -2.14 2.78 2.46
C ASN A 90 -0.69 3.05 2.07
N LEU A 91 -0.15 2.33 1.08
CA LEU A 91 1.24 2.41 0.62
C LEU A 91 1.57 3.67 -0.21
N ALA A 92 0.61 4.59 -0.40
CA ALA A 92 0.73 5.64 -1.42
C ALA A 92 0.66 7.08 -0.87
N GLN A 93 0.76 7.26 0.45
CA GLN A 93 0.67 8.59 1.07
C GLN A 93 1.96 9.08 1.72
N HIS A 94 3.08 8.36 1.60
CA HIS A 94 4.32 8.74 2.29
C HIS A 94 5.55 8.70 1.39
N THR A 95 5.48 9.39 0.24
CA THR A 95 6.70 9.79 -0.49
C THR A 95 7.43 10.89 0.29
N ARG A 96 8.08 10.53 1.39
CA ARG A 96 9.37 11.14 1.69
C ARG A 96 10.34 10.52 0.68
N ASN A 97 10.79 11.31 -0.28
CA ASN A 97 12.02 10.99 -1.02
C ASN A 97 13.17 11.10 -0.02
N GLY A 98 13.42 10.04 0.73
CA GLY A 98 14.58 9.94 1.60
C GLY A 98 15.87 9.93 0.79
N ALA A 99 16.98 10.19 1.47
CA ALA A 99 18.29 10.08 0.84
C ALA A 99 18.47 8.67 0.27
N VAL A 100 19.02 8.59 -0.95
CA VAL A 100 19.41 7.31 -1.54
C VAL A 100 20.55 6.75 -0.71
N ALA A 101 20.40 5.52 -0.26
CA ALA A 101 21.40 4.81 0.50
C ALA A 101 21.47 3.36 0.05
N LYS A 102 22.62 2.73 0.32
CA LYS A 102 22.79 1.30 0.13
C LYS A 102 22.03 0.56 1.24
N VAL A 103 20.94 -0.09 0.86
CA VAL A 103 20.12 -0.90 1.73
C VAL A 103 20.57 -2.35 1.62
N LYS A 104 20.89 -2.96 2.77
CA LYS A 104 21.23 -4.38 2.87
C LYS A 104 20.33 -5.05 3.89
N LEU A 105 19.56 -6.04 3.44
CA LEU A 105 18.61 -6.79 4.27
C LEU A 105 19.02 -8.25 4.33
N LYS A 106 18.86 -8.87 5.50
CA LYS A 106 18.90 -10.31 5.69
C LYS A 106 17.46 -10.81 5.79
N CYS A 107 17.07 -11.72 4.91
CA CYS A 107 15.70 -12.20 4.80
C CYS A 107 15.65 -13.71 4.99
N ALA A 108 14.61 -14.20 5.68
CA ALA A 108 14.35 -15.64 5.80
C ALA A 108 14.00 -16.23 4.42
N ALA A 109 14.40 -17.47 4.15
CA ALA A 109 14.19 -18.13 2.85
C ALA A 109 12.73 -18.12 2.37
N LYS A 110 11.75 -18.12 3.29
CA LYS A 110 10.32 -18.06 2.94
C LYS A 110 9.88 -16.75 2.25
N LEU A 111 10.65 -15.67 2.40
CA LEU A 111 10.39 -14.40 1.70
C LEU A 111 10.90 -14.43 0.25
N SER A 112 11.61 -15.47 -0.19
CA SER A 112 12.20 -15.54 -1.54
C SER A 112 11.14 -15.42 -2.63
N ASN A 113 10.01 -16.13 -2.50
CA ASN A 113 8.90 -16.06 -3.44
C ASN A 113 8.25 -14.68 -3.49
N LEU A 114 8.16 -13.98 -2.34
CA LEU A 114 7.60 -12.63 -2.29
C LEU A 114 8.48 -11.66 -3.07
N ILE A 115 9.80 -11.71 -2.83
CA ILE A 115 10.77 -10.80 -3.44
C ILE A 115 11.05 -11.13 -4.91
N ALA A 116 10.98 -12.40 -5.30
CA ALA A 116 11.13 -12.81 -6.70
C ALA A 116 9.94 -12.34 -7.57
N ASN A 117 8.71 -12.42 -7.03
CA ASN A 117 7.50 -12.01 -7.75
C ASN A 117 7.23 -10.50 -7.64
N ASN A 118 7.69 -9.87 -6.55
CA ASN A 118 7.52 -8.44 -6.30
C ASN A 118 8.83 -7.84 -5.79
N PRO A 119 9.79 -7.54 -6.69
CA PRO A 119 11.05 -6.91 -6.33
C PRO A 119 10.82 -5.55 -5.66
N LEU A 120 11.59 -5.25 -4.62
CA LEU A 120 11.59 -3.93 -3.98
C LEU A 120 12.14 -2.85 -4.92
N HIS A 121 13.09 -3.22 -5.78
CA HIS A 121 13.71 -2.33 -6.75
C HIS A 121 14.31 -3.13 -7.93
N PRO A 122 14.32 -2.60 -9.17
CA PRO A 122 14.85 -3.31 -10.34
C PRO A 122 16.31 -3.75 -10.19
N ASP A 123 17.15 -2.91 -9.57
CA ASP A 123 18.59 -3.15 -9.44
C ASP A 123 18.98 -3.93 -8.17
N GLN A 124 18.02 -4.61 -7.53
CA GLN A 124 18.30 -5.38 -6.33
C GLN A 124 19.16 -6.61 -6.64
N LYS A 125 20.15 -6.88 -5.79
CA LYS A 125 21.00 -8.07 -5.85
C LYS A 125 20.64 -9.00 -4.72
N ILE A 126 20.48 -10.29 -5.03
CA ILE A 126 20.13 -11.34 -4.07
C ILE A 126 21.25 -12.36 -4.00
N ASP A 127 21.73 -12.64 -2.79
CA ASP A 127 22.69 -13.69 -2.51
C ASP A 127 22.08 -14.72 -1.55
N HIS A 128 22.03 -15.99 -1.97
CA HIS A 128 21.38 -17.06 -1.21
C HIS A 128 22.38 -17.78 -0.31
N ASN A 129 22.08 -17.88 0.99
CA ASN A 129 22.93 -18.56 1.95
C ASN A 129 22.08 -19.43 2.90
N GLY A 130 21.87 -20.68 2.50
CA GLY A 130 21.16 -21.68 3.30
C GLY A 130 19.72 -21.28 3.64
N SER A 131 19.44 -21.05 4.92
CA SER A 131 18.10 -20.70 5.42
C SER A 131 17.73 -19.23 5.23
N HIS A 132 18.65 -18.39 4.74
CA HIS A 132 18.46 -16.97 4.53
C HIS A 132 18.97 -16.54 3.16
N PHE A 133 18.59 -15.36 2.73
CA PHE A 133 19.22 -14.66 1.62
C PHE A 133 19.48 -13.21 2.00
N TYR A 134 20.43 -12.60 1.31
CA TYR A 134 20.82 -11.21 1.50
C TYR A 134 20.38 -10.41 0.29
N LEU A 135 19.56 -9.39 0.51
CA LEU A 135 19.18 -8.43 -0.51
C LEU A 135 20.05 -7.18 -0.36
N THR A 136 20.66 -6.71 -1.44
CA THR A 136 21.42 -5.46 -1.47
C THR A 136 20.93 -4.59 -2.62
N VAL A 137 20.58 -3.34 -2.33
CA VAL A 137 20.13 -2.39 -3.36
C VAL A 137 20.37 -0.94 -2.94
N ASP A 138 20.71 -0.08 -3.90
CA ASP A 138 20.75 1.36 -3.68
C ASP A 138 19.36 1.95 -3.95
N MET A 139 18.71 2.48 -2.92
CA MET A 139 17.34 3.00 -3.04
C MET A 139 17.07 4.12 -2.01
N PRO A 140 16.09 5.00 -2.26
CA PRO A 140 15.67 5.97 -1.26
C PRO A 140 15.10 5.28 -0.02
N ILE A 141 15.52 5.73 1.16
CA ILE A 141 14.91 5.29 2.43
C ILE A 141 13.54 5.96 2.56
N SER A 142 12.49 5.26 2.17
CA SER A 142 11.10 5.74 2.24
C SER A 142 10.33 5.10 3.39
N ASN A 143 9.22 5.73 3.79
CA ASN A 143 8.30 5.13 4.76
C ASN A 143 7.68 3.82 4.23
N ASP A 144 7.58 3.65 2.91
CA ASP A 144 7.08 2.41 2.31
C ASP A 144 8.06 1.26 2.51
N LEU A 145 9.38 1.53 2.41
CA LEU A 145 10.41 0.56 2.76
C LEU A 145 10.32 0.17 4.24
N VAL A 146 10.20 1.17 5.13
CA VAL A 146 10.03 0.95 6.57
C VAL A 146 8.78 0.11 6.86
N ALA A 147 7.64 0.45 6.27
CA ALA A 147 6.38 -0.28 6.43
C ALA A 147 6.48 -1.72 5.89
N TRP A 148 7.15 -1.92 4.75
CA TRP A 148 7.40 -3.25 4.20
C TRP A 148 8.25 -4.10 5.15
N ILE A 149 9.35 -3.55 5.69
CA ILE A 149 10.22 -4.24 6.64
C ILE A 149 9.41 -4.64 7.88
N LEU A 150 8.66 -3.71 8.47
CA LEU A 150 7.83 -3.98 9.65
C LEU A 150 6.75 -5.03 9.37
N SER A 151 6.17 -5.05 8.15
CA SER A 151 5.18 -6.06 7.75
C SER A 151 5.77 -7.47 7.64
N CYS A 152 7.09 -7.59 7.39
CA CYS A 152 7.79 -8.86 7.37
C CYS A 152 8.09 -9.39 8.78
N GLY A 153 8.08 -8.53 9.80
CA GLY A 153 8.38 -8.89 11.18
C GLY A 153 9.78 -9.47 11.35
N GLU A 154 9.91 -10.54 12.15
CA GLU A 154 11.18 -11.22 12.44
C GLU A 154 11.86 -11.88 11.22
N HIS A 155 11.22 -11.86 10.05
CA HIS A 155 11.73 -12.49 8.83
C HIS A 155 12.61 -11.59 7.97
N ALA A 156 12.68 -10.29 8.29
CA ALA A 156 13.55 -9.33 7.64
C ALA A 156 14.35 -8.53 8.69
N GLU A 157 15.67 -8.53 8.55
CA GLU A 157 16.58 -7.77 9.41
C GLU A 157 17.37 -6.75 8.56
N VAL A 158 17.42 -5.50 9.01
CA VAL A 158 18.22 -4.45 8.37
C VAL A 158 19.68 -4.55 8.81
N LEU A 159 20.59 -4.74 7.86
CA LEU A 159 22.04 -4.75 8.09
C LEU A 159 22.68 -3.38 7.77
N GLU A 160 22.25 -2.75 6.68
CA GLU A 160 22.69 -1.40 6.28
C GLU A 160 21.50 -0.61 5.68
N PRO A 161 21.46 0.73 5.82
CA PRO A 161 22.38 1.54 6.63
C PRO A 161 22.00 1.52 8.13
N PRO A 162 22.94 1.84 9.04
CA PRO A 162 22.68 1.90 10.49
C PRO A 162 21.49 2.79 10.86
N ALA A 163 21.35 3.96 10.22
CA ALA A 163 20.24 4.86 10.48
C ALA A 163 18.85 4.23 10.22
N LEU A 164 18.73 3.36 9.21
CA LEU A 164 17.49 2.62 8.95
C LEU A 164 17.27 1.52 10.00
N ARG A 165 18.35 0.87 10.45
CA ARG A 165 18.28 -0.12 11.53
C ARG A 165 17.79 0.51 12.83
N ASP A 166 18.35 1.66 13.21
CA ASP A 166 17.96 2.42 14.41
C ASP A 166 16.49 2.86 14.34
N GLU A 167 16.01 3.25 13.16
CA GLU A 167 14.61 3.61 12.94
C GLU A 167 13.69 2.40 13.18
N ILE A 168 14.00 1.24 12.60
CA ILE A 168 13.22 0.01 12.80
C ILE A 168 13.26 -0.43 14.27
N GLU A 169 14.41 -0.36 14.93
CA GLU A 169 14.55 -0.67 16.36
C GLU A 169 13.64 0.22 17.21
N THR A 170 13.64 1.53 16.96
CA THR A 170 12.75 2.48 17.65
C THR A 170 11.27 2.11 17.46
N HIS A 171 10.87 1.66 16.26
CA HIS A 171 9.51 1.17 16.03
C HIS A 171 9.21 -0.09 16.84
N VAL A 172 10.13 -1.05 16.87
CA VAL A 172 9.99 -2.31 17.64
C VAL A 172 9.93 -2.05 19.13
N GLU A 173 10.74 -1.14 19.67
CA GLU A 173 10.71 -0.74 21.07
C GLU A 173 9.37 -0.12 21.47
N ARG A 174 8.82 0.79 20.65
CA ARG A 174 7.49 1.38 20.89
C ARG A 174 6.39 0.33 20.86
N MET A 175 6.46 -0.61 19.92
CA MET A 175 5.52 -1.73 19.86
C MET A 175 5.63 -2.58 21.13
N HIS A 176 6.83 -3.00 21.50
CA HIS A 176 7.11 -3.79 22.69
C HIS A 176 6.62 -3.10 23.98
N ALA A 177 6.91 -1.80 24.14
CA ALA A 177 6.43 -1.01 25.28
C ALA A 177 4.89 -0.98 25.37
N SER A 178 4.20 -0.88 24.24
CA SER A 178 2.73 -0.87 24.19
C SER A 178 2.10 -2.19 24.64
N TYR A 179 2.79 -3.31 24.47
CA TYR A 179 2.31 -4.63 24.89
C TYR A 179 2.85 -5.08 26.25
N ASN A 180 3.96 -4.51 26.71
CA ASN A 180 4.53 -4.78 28.03
C ASN A 180 3.93 -3.92 29.14
N GLY A 181 3.30 -2.80 28.81
CA GLY A 181 2.54 -1.98 29.75
C GLY A 181 1.11 -2.48 29.98
N ARG A 182 0.91 -3.78 30.23
CA ARG A 182 -0.41 -4.31 30.63
C ARG A 182 -0.88 -3.61 31.90
N ASN A 183 -1.84 -2.69 31.73
CA ASN A 183 -2.76 -2.23 32.76
C ASN A 183 -4.06 -3.03 32.64
#